data_AF-A0A0R2DJ38-F1
#
_entry.id   AF-A0A0R2DJ38-F1
#
_cell.length_a   1.000
_cell.length_b   1.000
_cell.length_c   1.000
_cell.angle_alpha   90.00
_cell.angle_beta   90.00
_cell.angle_gamma   90.00
#
_symmetry.space_group_name_H-M   'P 1'
#
loop_
_entity.id
_entity.type
_entity.pdbx_description
1 polymer ?
#
loop_
_entity_poly.entity_id
_entity_poly.type
_entity_poly.pdbx_seq_one_letter_code
_entity_poly.pdbx_strand_id
1 'polypeptide(L)' 'MDQLLKEIGDFFNQNPKGFFAFVVFIFGIILFGFGKKAPILRLLLGDKSVFFQLFWGAIISLIGIALVYLFR' A
#
# COMPACT_ATOMS: atom_id res chain seq x y z
N MET A 1 4.76 -17.97 -18.82
CA MET A 1 4.87 -16.58 -18.34
C MET A 1 3.83 -15.69 -19.02
N ASP A 2 3.57 -15.87 -20.31
CA ASP A 2 2.58 -15.11 -21.07
C ASP A 2 1.12 -15.34 -20.63
N GLN A 3 0.82 -16.54 -20.14
CA GLN A 3 -0.52 -16.89 -19.65
C GLN A 3 -0.86 -16.16 -18.34
N LEU A 4 0.11 -16.04 -17.43
CA LEU A 4 -0.03 -15.25 -16.19
C LEU A 4 -0.20 -13.76 -16.47
N LEU A 5 0.54 -13.23 -17.45
CA LEU A 5 0.42 -11.82 -17.84
C LEU A 5 -0.96 -11.51 -18.44
N LYS A 6 -1.52 -12.44 -19.22
CA LYS A 6 -2.89 -12.32 -19.75
C LYS A 6 -3.94 -12.35 -18.63
N GLU A 7 -3.85 -13.31 -17.70
CA GLU A 7 -4.80 -13.40 -16.58
C GLU A 7 -4.78 -12.16 -15.70
N ILE A 8 -3.60 -11.61 -15.40
CA ILE A 8 -3.46 -10.36 -14.65
C ILE A 8 -4.06 -9.18 -15.45
N GLY A 9 -3.83 -9.14 -16.77
CA GLY A 9 -4.40 -8.11 -17.64
C GLY A 9 -5.93 -8.15 -17.71
N ASP A 10 -6.51 -9.35 -17.84
CA ASP A 10 -7.96 -9.54 -17.89
C ASP A 10 -8.61 -9.22 -16.54
N PHE A 11 -7.96 -9.57 -15.43
CA PHE A 11 -8.40 -9.21 -14.09
C PHE A 11 -8.39 -7.68 -13.87
N PHE A 12 -7.35 -7.00 -14.38
CA PHE A 12 -7.23 -5.55 -14.31
C PHE A 12 -8.34 -4.86 -15.12
N ASN A 13 -8.69 -5.36 -16.29
CA ASN A 13 -9.76 -4.80 -17.12
C ASN A 13 -11.16 -5.00 -16.53
N GLN A 14 -11.39 -6.11 -15.83
CA GLN A 14 -12.70 -6.39 -15.22
C GLN A 14 -12.95 -5.53 -13.97
N ASN A 15 -11.93 -5.32 -13.13
CA ASN A 15 -12.05 -4.59 -11.86
C ASN A 15 -10.91 -3.58 -11.65
N PRO A 16 -10.75 -2.58 -12.53
CA PRO A 16 -9.60 -1.67 -12.49
C PRO A 16 -9.56 -0.85 -11.19
N LYS A 17 -10.74 -0.50 -10.64
CA LYS A 17 -10.87 0.27 -9.40
C LYS A 17 -10.50 -0.55 -8.17
N GLY A 18 -10.96 -1.81 -8.10
CA GLY A 18 -10.64 -2.73 -7.00
C GLY A 18 -9.16 -3.09 -6.98
N PHE A 19 -8.57 -3.33 -8.15
CA PHE A 19 -7.12 -3.57 -8.27
C PHE A 19 -6.30 -2.34 -7.83
N PHE A 20 -6.68 -1.15 -8.27
CA PHE A 20 -6.01 0.09 -7.84
C PHE A 20 -6.09 0.28 -6.32
N ALA A 21 -7.26 0.05 -5.73
CA ALA A 21 -7.46 0.13 -4.29
C ALA A 21 -6.57 -0.86 -3.52
N PHE A 22 -6.41 -2.08 -4.05
CA PHE A 22 -5.51 -3.09 -3.48
C PHE A 22 -4.04 -2.66 -3.53
N VAL A 23 -3.60 -2.05 -4.64
CA VAL A 23 -2.24 -1.51 -4.76
C VAL A 23 -2.00 -0.38 -3.74
N VAL A 24 -2.97 0.54 -3.60
CA VAL A 24 -2.90 1.63 -2.60
C VAL A 24 -2.81 1.07 -1.17
N PHE A 25 -3.60 0.02 -0.87
CA PHE A 25 -3.53 -0.66 0.42
C PHE A 25 -2.15 -1.25 0.71
N ILE A 26 -1.57 -1.98 -0.26
CA ILE A 26 -0.22 -2.55 -0.13
C ILE A 26 0.82 -1.45 0.09
N PHE A 27 0.72 -0.32 -0.65
CA PHE A 27 1.62 0.81 -0.45
C PHE A 27 1.55 1.38 0.97
N GLY A 28 0.34 1.52 1.52
CA GLY A 28 0.15 1.93 2.91
C GLY A 28 0.81 0.97 3.91
N ILE A 29 0.66 -0.34 3.70
CA ILE A 29 1.28 -1.36 4.56
C ILE A 29 2.80 -1.27 4.50
N ILE A 30 3.37 -1.08 3.30
CA ILE A 30 4.82 -0.95 3.13
C ILE A 30 5.32 0.28 3.88
N LEU A 31 4.68 1.44 3.71
CA LEU A 31 5.05 2.68 4.42
C LEU A 31 4.97 2.51 5.94
N PHE A 32 3.90 1.88 6.43
CA PHE A 32 3.72 1.58 7.85
C PHE A 32 4.79 0.60 8.36
N GLY A 33 5.07 -0.46 7.61
CA GLY A 33 6.08 -1.46 7.95
C GLY A 33 7.50 -0.90 7.96
N PHE A 34 7.82 0.01 7.02
CA PHE A 34 9.12 0.67 6.93
C PHE A 34 9.38 1.57 8.14
N GLY A 35 8.38 2.34 8.57
CA GLY A 35 8.47 3.16 9.78
C GLY A 35 8.77 2.33 11.04
N LYS A 36 8.27 1.09 11.12
CA LYS A 36 8.49 0.20 12.28
C LYS A 36 9.85 -0.51 12.26
N LYS A 37 10.35 -0.92 11.08
CA LYS A 37 11.50 -1.83 10.95
C LYS A 37 12.81 -1.18 10.54
N ALA A 38 12.87 0.14 10.34
CA ALA A 38 14.08 0.83 9.89
C ALA A 38 14.77 1.65 11.00
N PRO A 39 15.42 1.02 12.00
CA PRO A 39 16.16 1.73 13.04
C PRO A 39 17.32 2.56 12.47
N ILE A 40 17.90 2.15 11.32
CA ILE A 40 18.96 2.89 10.63
C ILE A 40 18.42 4.21 10.04
N LEU A 41 17.25 4.20 9.41
CA LEU A 41 16.59 5.42 8.91
C LEU A 41 16.11 6.32 10.04
N ARG A 42 15.70 5.74 11.17
CA ARG A 42 15.35 6.48 12.39
C ARG A 42 16.54 7.28 12.94
N LEU A 43 17.75 6.71 12.87
CA LEU A 43 18.99 7.36 13.28
C LEU A 43 19.42 8.49 12.34
N LEU A 44 19.09 8.39 11.04
CA LEU A 44 19.47 9.33 9.98
C LEU A 44 18.48 10.49 9.77
N LEU A 45 17.17 10.22 9.85
CA LEU A 45 16.10 11.18 9.53
C LEU A 45 15.37 11.71 10.78
N GLY A 46 15.70 11.19 11.97
CA GLY A 46 15.10 11.56 13.24
C GLY A 46 13.68 11.02 13.45
N ASP A 47 13.26 10.99 14.72
CA ASP A 47 12.00 10.40 15.17
C ASP A 47 10.74 10.99 14.53
N LYS A 48 10.78 12.26 14.12
CA LYS A 48 9.62 12.93 13.50
C LYS A 48 9.24 12.28 12.18
N SER A 49 10.20 11.90 11.33
CA SER A 49 9.89 11.31 10.02
C SER A 49 9.26 9.92 10.13
N VAL A 50 9.66 9.15 11.14
CA VAL A 50 9.10 7.82 11.45
C VAL A 50 7.67 7.94 11.96
N PHE A 51 7.37 8.93 12.80
CA PHE A 51 6.00 9.19 13.25
C PHE A 51 5.08 9.55 12.07
N PHE A 52 5.55 10.40 11.14
CA PHE A 52 4.78 10.73 9.94
C PHE A 52 4.60 9.51 9.02
N GLN A 53 5.60 8.66 8.85
CA GLN A 53 5.46 7.43 8.05
C GLN A 53 4.48 6.43 8.65
N LEU A 54 4.47 6.26 9.98
CA LEU A 54 3.50 5.41 10.67
C LEU A 54 2.08 6.01 10.60
N PHE A 55 1.95 7.31 10.83
CA PHE A 55 0.66 8.01 10.81
C PHE A 55 0.04 8.02 9.41
N TRP A 56 0.80 8.46 8.40
CA TRP A 56 0.32 8.49 7.02
C TRP A 56 0.22 7.09 6.41
N GLY A 57 1.13 6.17 6.72
CA GLY A 57 1.06 4.78 6.30
C GLY A 57 -0.23 4.11 6.81
N ALA A 58 -0.59 4.31 8.07
CA ALA A 58 -1.84 3.81 8.64
C ALA A 58 -3.09 4.42 7.98
N ILE A 59 -3.08 5.73 7.74
CA ILE A 59 -4.18 6.42 7.04
C ILE A 59 -4.35 5.89 5.61
N ILE A 60 -3.25 5.75 4.85
CA ILE A 60 -3.27 5.24 3.48
C ILE A 60 -3.74 3.78 3.44
N SER A 61 -3.32 2.94 4.40
CA SER A 61 -3.81 1.57 4.53
C SER A 61 -5.32 1.51 4.81
N LEU A 62 -5.82 2.35 5.71
CA LEU A 62 -7.25 2.42 6.02
C LEU A 62 -8.08 2.87 4.80
N ILE A 63 -7.60 3.89 4.09
CA ILE A 63 -8.23 4.35 2.85
C ILE A 63 -8.21 3.25 1.79
N GLY A 64 -7.07 2.56 1.62
CA GLY A 64 -6.95 1.42 0.70
C GLY A 64 -7.95 0.31 1.00
N ILE A 65 -8.08 -0.11 2.26
CA ILE A 65 -9.09 -1.11 2.68
C ILE A 65 -10.51 -0.61 2.41
N ALA A 66 -10.82 0.65 2.74
CA ALA A 66 -12.15 1.20 2.53
C ALA A 66 -12.51 1.23 1.03
N LEU A 67 -11.55 1.58 0.16
CA LEU A 67 -11.72 1.56 -1.28
C LEU A 67 -11.85 0.13 -1.82
N VAL A 68 -11.08 -0.83 -1.30
CA VAL A 68 -11.24 -2.25 -1.67
C VAL A 68 -12.62 -2.76 -1.27
N TYR A 69 -13.12 -2.39 -0.09
CA TYR A 69 -14.45 -2.79 0.37
C TYR A 69 -15.57 -2.17 -0.48
N LEU A 70 -15.40 -0.94 -0.94
CA LEU A 70 -16.39 -0.22 -1.74
C LEU A 70 -16.39 -0.64 -3.23
N PHE A 71 -15.25 -1.08 -3.76
CA PHE A 71 -15.09 -1.51 -5.15
C PHE A 71 -14.99 -3.03 -5.34
N ARG A 72 -15.20 -3.80 -4.27
CA ARG A 72 -15.37 -5.25 -4.32
C ARG A 72 -16.77 -5.62 -4.81
#